data_AF-X0GZP0-F1
#
_entry.id   AF-X0GZP0-F1
#
_cell.length_a   1.000
_cell.length_b   1.000
_cell.length_c   1.000
_cell.angle_alpha   90.00
_cell.angle_beta   90.00
_cell.angle_gamma   90.00
#
_symmetry.space_group_name_H-M   'P 1'
#
loop_
_entity.id
_entity.type
_entity.pdbx_description
1 polymer ?
#
loop_
_entity_poly.entity_id
_entity_poly.type
_entity_poly.pdbx_seq_one_letter_code
_entity_poly.pdbx_strand_id
1 'polypeptide(L)'
;MRQIAHAHDSSIIDLLIDIQESQTPHLKSLSFIESLECLQWNPSRGTYFSRESIDAFSDSEYVALSYTWGTSEFENSDSGRYQVQKRESRRQDYESSTVRNCVFDRIRRFMKKSGLKLLWIDKHCLQQAICKQADCEHIECHENREAVEVMDLVYKLSKCPLALLSTPIESETDLKMLLEVLSGDLVDDNSSSPPF
;
A
#
# COMPACT_ATOMS: atom_id res chain seq x y z
N MET A 1 17.53 -28.32 -3.70
CA MET A 1 17.99 -27.80 -2.39
C MET A 1 19.45 -28.09 -2.06
N ARG A 2 20.06 -29.22 -2.46
CA ARG A 2 21.50 -29.51 -2.20
C ARG A 2 22.51 -28.72 -3.06
N GLN A 3 22.05 -27.97 -4.06
CA GLN A 3 22.94 -27.30 -5.02
C GLN A 3 23.40 -25.89 -4.61
N ILE A 4 22.74 -25.24 -3.64
CA ILE A 4 23.13 -23.89 -3.19
C ILE A 4 24.30 -23.96 -2.19
N ALA A 5 24.32 -24.98 -1.33
CA ALA A 5 25.36 -25.19 -0.32
C ALA A 5 26.73 -25.61 -0.88
N HIS A 6 26.83 -25.98 -2.15
CA HIS A 6 28.10 -26.36 -2.77
C HIS A 6 28.80 -25.22 -3.51
N ALA A 7 28.13 -24.08 -3.70
CA ALA A 7 28.65 -22.92 -4.43
C ALA A 7 29.25 -21.84 -3.52
N HIS A 8 28.85 -21.83 -2.24
CA HIS A 8 29.38 -20.95 -1.22
C HIS A 8 29.84 -21.84 -0.06
N ASP A 9 31.14 -21.80 0.26
CA ASP A 9 31.82 -22.59 1.30
C ASP A 9 31.41 -22.18 2.74
N SER A 10 30.12 -21.87 2.92
CA SER A 10 29.50 -21.39 4.16
C SER A 10 28.34 -22.32 4.51
N SER A 11 28.17 -22.59 5.81
CA SER A 11 27.06 -23.42 6.28
C SER A 11 25.72 -22.79 5.86
N ILE A 12 24.72 -23.61 5.51
CA ILE A 12 23.33 -23.14 5.32
C ILE A 12 22.86 -22.34 6.55
N ILE A 13 23.38 -22.68 7.74
CA ILE A 13 23.10 -21.96 8.98
C ILE A 13 23.72 -20.57 8.94
N ASP A 14 24.93 -20.39 8.40
CA ASP A 14 25.55 -19.07 8.26
C ASP A 14 24.79 -18.20 7.26
N LEU A 15 24.32 -18.79 6.15
CA LEU A 15 23.43 -18.11 5.19
C LEU A 15 22.09 -17.70 5.82
N LEU A 16 21.52 -18.53 6.69
CA LEU A 16 20.27 -18.22 7.41
C LEU A 16 20.50 -17.21 8.55
N ILE A 17 21.66 -17.23 9.18
CA ILE A 17 22.08 -16.24 10.18
C ILE A 17 22.37 -14.90 9.51
N ASP A 18 23.01 -14.85 8.34
CA ASP A 18 23.22 -13.61 7.56
C ASP A 18 21.89 -12.97 7.15
N ILE A 19 20.87 -13.78 6.80
CA ILE A 19 19.49 -13.31 6.57
C ILE A 19 18.87 -12.76 7.88
N GLN A 20 19.26 -13.28 9.03
CA GLN A 20 18.84 -12.77 10.33
C GLN A 20 19.63 -11.52 10.77
N GLU A 21 20.89 -11.38 10.38
CA GLU A 21 21.73 -10.21 10.68
C GLU A 21 21.41 -9.02 9.76
N SER A 22 20.74 -9.24 8.62
CA SER A 22 20.10 -8.18 7.84
C SER A 22 18.85 -7.58 8.53
N GLN A 23 18.81 -7.50 9.86
CA GLN A 23 17.75 -6.84 10.65
C GLN A 23 17.76 -5.31 10.53
N THR A 24 18.79 -4.72 9.94
CA THR A 24 18.93 -3.28 9.72
C THR A 24 17.82 -2.66 8.85
N PRO A 25 17.40 -3.26 7.71
CA PRO A 25 16.21 -2.83 6.98
C PRO A 25 14.94 -2.90 7.83
N HIS A 26 14.73 -3.92 8.67
CA HIS A 26 13.51 -4.00 9.47
C HIS A 26 13.31 -2.80 10.40
N LEU A 27 14.34 -2.34 11.12
CA LEU A 27 14.21 -1.18 12.02
C LEU A 27 13.87 0.12 11.26
N LYS A 28 14.47 0.35 10.09
CA LYS A 28 14.13 1.49 9.24
C LYS A 28 12.72 1.37 8.65
N SER A 29 12.32 0.17 8.23
CA SER A 29 10.96 -0.06 7.75
C SER A 29 9.92 0.12 8.88
N LEU A 30 10.26 -0.12 10.15
CA LEU A 30 9.37 0.24 11.27
C LEU A 30 9.30 1.76 11.49
N SER A 31 10.37 2.51 11.25
CA SER A 31 10.34 3.97 11.34
C SER A 31 9.37 4.61 10.33
N PHE A 32 9.14 3.94 9.19
CA PHE A 32 8.07 4.32 8.25
C PHE A 32 6.67 4.22 8.88
N ILE A 33 6.43 3.23 9.74
CA ILE A 33 5.16 3.05 10.47
C ILE A 33 5.03 4.08 11.61
N GLU A 34 6.13 4.39 12.31
CA GLU A 34 6.18 5.41 13.36
C GLU A 34 5.95 6.84 12.84
N SER A 35 6.16 7.08 11.55
CA SER A 35 5.97 8.37 10.88
C SER A 35 5.12 8.25 9.61
N LEU A 36 4.12 7.36 9.65
CA LEU A 36 3.25 7.05 8.52
C LEU A 36 2.58 8.32 7.99
N GLU A 37 2.87 8.62 6.72
CA GLU A 37 2.24 9.75 6.06
C GLU A 37 0.84 9.39 5.58
N CYS A 38 -0.15 10.19 5.98
CA CYS A 38 -1.54 10.08 5.58
C CYS A 38 -2.02 11.36 4.89
N LEU A 39 -3.12 11.23 4.15
CA LEU A 39 -3.87 12.33 3.57
C LEU A 39 -5.01 12.72 4.52
N GLN A 40 -4.86 13.87 5.17
CA GLN A 40 -5.92 14.46 5.98
C GLN A 40 -6.93 15.17 5.09
N TRP A 41 -8.18 14.71 5.18
CA TRP A 41 -9.32 15.35 4.53
C TRP A 41 -10.03 16.33 5.48
N ASN A 42 -10.16 17.58 5.05
CA ASN A 42 -11.02 18.54 5.71
C ASN A 42 -12.31 18.73 4.89
N PRO A 43 -13.49 18.31 5.40
CA PRO A 43 -14.76 18.46 4.70
C PRO A 43 -15.06 19.89 4.23
N SER A 44 -14.61 20.90 4.98
CA SER A 44 -14.80 22.32 4.65
C SER A 44 -13.96 22.79 3.46
N ARG A 45 -12.84 22.12 3.17
CA ARG A 45 -11.97 22.43 2.03
C ARG A 45 -12.36 21.65 0.76
N GLY A 46 -13.41 20.84 0.81
CA GLY A 46 -13.92 20.13 -0.36
C GLY A 46 -12.93 19.08 -0.87
N THR A 47 -12.25 19.36 -1.98
CA THR A 47 -11.43 18.43 -2.77
C THR A 47 -9.94 18.45 -2.43
N TYR A 48 -9.55 19.08 -1.32
CA TYR A 48 -8.15 19.21 -0.90
C TYR A 48 -7.82 18.21 0.21
N PHE A 49 -6.65 17.60 0.10
CA PHE A 49 -6.04 16.75 1.11
C PHE A 49 -4.68 17.33 1.53
N SER A 50 -4.51 17.59 2.82
CA SER A 50 -3.21 17.93 3.41
C SER A 50 -2.47 16.66 3.81
N ARG A 51 -1.14 16.71 3.87
CA ARG A 51 -0.33 15.61 4.40
C ARG A 51 -0.23 15.75 5.91
N GLU A 52 -0.40 14.64 6.61
CA GLU A 52 -0.27 14.54 8.06
C GLU A 52 0.51 13.27 8.38
N SER A 53 1.53 13.38 9.22
CA SER A 53 2.32 12.23 9.68
C SER A 53 1.79 11.79 11.03
N ILE A 54 1.57 10.49 11.18
CA ILE A 54 1.09 9.86 12.41
C ILE A 54 2.01 8.69 12.78
N ASP A 55 2.03 8.33 14.05
CA ASP A 55 2.59 7.05 14.49
C ASP A 55 1.47 5.99 14.44
N ALA A 56 1.53 5.09 13.46
CA ALA A 56 0.48 4.10 13.26
C ALA A 56 0.50 2.96 14.30
N PHE A 57 1.54 2.85 15.14
CA PHE A 57 1.51 1.94 16.30
C PHE A 57 0.59 2.45 17.40
N SER A 58 0.44 3.77 17.53
CA SER A 58 -0.36 4.41 18.57
C SER A 58 -1.67 5.04 18.06
N ASP A 59 -1.72 5.44 16.78
CA ASP A 59 -2.90 6.00 16.13
C ASP A 59 -3.38 5.12 14.96
N SER A 60 -4.47 4.41 15.19
CA SER A 60 -5.12 3.59 14.17
C SER A 60 -6.24 4.33 13.43
N GLU A 61 -6.55 5.59 13.75
CA GLU A 61 -7.74 6.33 13.25
C GLU A 61 -7.63 6.85 11.80
N TYR A 62 -7.10 6.00 10.92
CA TYR A 62 -7.02 6.23 9.49
C TYR A 62 -7.65 5.09 8.69
N VAL A 63 -7.99 5.39 7.44
CA VAL A 63 -8.46 4.42 6.46
C VAL A 63 -7.30 4.02 5.57
N ALA A 64 -6.93 2.74 5.52
CA ALA A 64 -5.97 2.23 4.54
C ALA A 64 -6.71 1.71 3.31
N LEU A 65 -6.57 2.40 2.17
CA LEU A 65 -7.31 2.10 0.96
C LEU A 65 -6.44 1.38 -0.07
N SER A 66 -6.84 0.17 -0.44
CA SER A 66 -6.35 -0.55 -1.61
C SER A 66 -7.28 -0.34 -2.80
N TYR A 67 -6.72 -0.04 -3.96
CA TYR A 67 -7.44 0.12 -5.21
C TYR A 67 -6.49 -0.13 -6.38
N THR A 68 -7.02 -0.49 -7.53
CA THR A 68 -6.19 -0.67 -8.74
C THR A 68 -5.65 0.67 -9.21
N TRP A 69 -4.39 0.75 -9.63
CA TRP A 69 -3.90 2.01 -10.22
C TRP A 69 -4.41 2.23 -11.64
N GLY A 70 -4.52 1.14 -12.41
CA GLY A 70 -5.11 1.15 -13.75
C GLY A 70 -6.62 1.30 -13.71
N THR A 71 -7.17 2.01 -14.70
CA THR A 71 -8.61 2.12 -14.89
C THR A 71 -9.16 0.82 -15.47
N SER A 72 -10.24 0.30 -14.90
CA SER A 72 -11.06 -0.73 -15.55
C SER A 72 -11.96 -0.11 -16.62
N GLU A 73 -12.52 -0.91 -17.51
CA GLU A 73 -13.54 -0.45 -18.47
C GLU A 73 -14.84 0.02 -17.80
N PHE A 74 -15.06 -0.36 -16.54
CA PHE A 74 -16.26 -0.04 -15.76
C PHE A 74 -16.12 1.22 -14.91
N GLU A 75 -14.95 1.87 -14.92
CA GLU A 75 -14.67 3.06 -14.12
C GLU A 75 -14.34 4.26 -14.99
N ASN A 76 -14.79 5.45 -14.56
CA ASN A 76 -14.39 6.69 -15.20
C ASN A 76 -12.89 6.95 -14.93
N SER A 77 -12.11 7.12 -16.00
CA SER A 77 -10.68 7.42 -15.98
C SER A 77 -10.33 8.85 -15.56
N ASP A 78 -11.29 9.76 -15.48
CA ASP A 78 -11.08 11.16 -15.14
C ASP A 78 -10.32 11.31 -13.81
N SER A 79 -9.33 12.18 -13.79
CA SER A 79 -8.52 12.52 -12.61
C SER A 79 -8.32 14.03 -12.52
N GLY A 80 -7.57 14.50 -11.53
CA GLY A 80 -7.15 15.91 -11.41
C GLY A 80 -8.12 16.87 -10.73
N ARG A 81 -9.33 16.45 -10.35
CA ARG A 81 -10.29 17.27 -9.58
C ARG A 81 -9.87 17.43 -8.12
N TYR A 82 -9.17 16.42 -7.60
CA TYR A 82 -8.69 16.38 -6.24
C TYR A 82 -7.26 16.90 -6.15
N GLN A 83 -6.97 17.65 -5.10
CA GLN A 83 -5.66 18.26 -4.88
C GLN A 83 -5.02 17.69 -3.61
N VAL A 84 -3.76 17.32 -3.72
CA VAL A 84 -2.96 16.77 -2.62
C VAL A 84 -1.78 17.70 -2.36
N GLN A 85 -1.50 17.97 -1.10
CA GLN A 85 -0.35 18.78 -0.72
C GLN A 85 0.95 18.16 -1.24
N LYS A 86 1.87 18.96 -1.78
CA LYS A 86 3.18 18.48 -2.23
C LYS A 86 4.08 18.14 -1.03
N ARG A 87 4.97 17.14 -1.18
CA ARG A 87 5.95 16.76 -0.15
C ARG A 87 7.05 17.81 0.05
N GLU A 88 7.58 18.34 -1.06
CA GLU A 88 8.80 19.16 -1.06
C GLU A 88 8.55 20.68 -0.94
N SER A 89 7.30 21.10 -0.84
CA SER A 89 6.93 22.52 -0.98
C SER A 89 6.39 23.09 0.33
N ARG A 90 6.38 24.44 0.46
CA ARG A 90 5.87 25.10 1.68
C ARG A 90 4.44 24.64 1.95
N ARG A 91 3.98 24.74 3.21
CA ARG A 91 2.68 24.24 3.74
C ARG A 91 1.40 24.57 2.93
N GLN A 92 1.47 25.34 1.86
CA GLN A 92 0.33 25.76 1.04
C GLN A 92 0.39 25.33 -0.44
N ASP A 93 1.39 24.57 -0.86
CA ASP A 93 1.50 24.13 -2.25
C ASP A 93 0.80 22.77 -2.47
N TYR A 94 -0.12 22.74 -3.43
CA TYR A 94 -0.92 21.57 -3.78
C TYR A 94 -0.72 21.21 -5.25
N GLU A 95 -0.93 19.94 -5.58
CA GLU A 95 -0.94 19.44 -6.96
C GLU A 95 -2.20 18.64 -7.25
N SER A 96 -2.62 18.65 -8.51
CA SER A 96 -3.72 17.82 -8.97
C SER A 96 -3.32 16.35 -8.93
N SER A 97 -4.13 15.55 -8.24
CA SER A 97 -3.89 14.13 -8.13
C SER A 97 -4.19 13.39 -9.43
N THR A 98 -3.30 12.48 -9.80
CA THR A 98 -3.50 11.50 -10.87
C THR A 98 -4.42 10.33 -10.50
N VAL A 99 -4.80 10.22 -9.22
CA VAL A 99 -5.76 9.22 -8.75
C VAL A 99 -7.15 9.61 -9.25
N ARG A 100 -7.90 8.59 -9.67
CA ARG A 100 -9.18 8.75 -10.33
C ARG A 100 -10.19 9.42 -9.42
N ASN A 101 -10.98 10.29 -10.02
CA ASN A 101 -12.00 11.11 -9.39
C ASN A 101 -13.06 10.26 -8.65
N CYS A 102 -13.41 9.10 -9.20
CA CYS A 102 -14.36 8.16 -8.61
C CYS A 102 -13.84 7.49 -7.32
N VAL A 103 -12.54 7.20 -7.24
CA VAL A 103 -11.89 6.61 -6.06
C VAL A 103 -12.02 7.57 -4.88
N PHE A 104 -11.64 8.84 -5.08
CA PHE A 104 -11.79 9.87 -4.06
C PHE A 104 -13.25 10.15 -3.66
N ASP A 105 -14.18 10.12 -4.62
CA ASP A 105 -15.60 10.32 -4.31
C ASP A 105 -16.15 9.20 -3.40
N ARG A 106 -15.81 7.94 -3.69
CA ARG A 106 -16.23 6.78 -2.90
C ARG A 106 -15.65 6.87 -1.49
N ILE A 107 -14.34 7.07 -1.38
CA ILE A 107 -13.68 7.07 -0.08
C ILE A 107 -14.10 8.27 0.78
N ARG A 108 -14.31 9.45 0.21
CA ARG A 108 -14.81 10.61 0.98
C ARG A 108 -16.20 10.38 1.56
N ARG A 109 -17.11 9.74 0.81
CA ARG A 109 -18.43 9.37 1.34
C ARG A 109 -18.30 8.40 2.50
N PHE A 110 -17.40 7.42 2.38
CA PHE A 110 -17.09 6.48 3.45
C PHE A 110 -16.53 7.19 4.69
N MET A 111 -15.45 7.97 4.52
CA MET A 111 -14.78 8.75 5.58
C MET A 111 -15.76 9.68 6.30
N LYS A 112 -16.64 10.36 5.55
CA LYS A 112 -17.68 11.22 6.14
C LYS A 112 -18.63 10.43 7.04
N LYS A 113 -18.98 9.21 6.64
CA LYS A 113 -19.90 8.34 7.39
C LYS A 113 -19.21 7.69 8.60
N SER A 114 -17.95 7.29 8.47
CA SER A 114 -17.16 6.67 9.55
C SER A 114 -16.58 7.68 10.53
N GLY A 115 -16.54 8.97 10.17
CA GLY A 115 -15.97 10.03 11.00
C GLY A 115 -14.43 10.11 10.91
N LEU A 116 -13.79 9.27 10.09
CA LEU A 116 -12.34 9.26 9.92
C LEU A 116 -11.90 10.36 8.96
N LYS A 117 -10.80 11.02 9.30
CA LYS A 117 -10.25 12.15 8.53
C LYS A 117 -8.96 11.81 7.81
N LEU A 118 -8.28 10.76 8.24
CA LEU A 118 -7.02 10.31 7.68
C LEU A 118 -7.25 9.20 6.66
N LEU A 119 -6.62 9.33 5.50
CA LEU A 119 -6.64 8.37 4.41
C LEU A 119 -5.21 8.02 4.02
N TRP A 120 -4.88 6.75 4.05
CA TRP A 120 -3.66 6.23 3.47
C TRP A 120 -3.98 5.59 2.11
N ILE A 121 -3.24 6.01 1.08
CA ILE A 121 -3.22 5.40 -0.26
C ILE A 121 -1.79 5.34 -0.77
N ASP A 122 -1.37 4.18 -1.23
CA ASP A 122 -0.03 3.88 -1.71
C ASP A 122 0.50 4.89 -2.73
N LYS A 123 -0.33 5.31 -3.70
CA LYS A 123 0.07 6.23 -4.78
C LYS A 123 0.58 7.59 -4.31
N HIS A 124 0.08 8.07 -3.17
CA HIS A 124 0.45 9.38 -2.62
C HIS A 124 1.23 9.29 -1.32
N CYS A 125 0.93 8.30 -0.48
CA CYS A 125 1.50 8.17 0.87
C CYS A 125 2.84 7.43 0.85
N LEU A 126 3.17 6.75 -0.26
CA LEU A 126 4.51 6.26 -0.52
C LEU A 126 5.29 7.27 -1.37
N GLN A 127 6.55 7.49 -1.01
CA GLN A 127 7.52 8.09 -1.92
C GLN A 127 7.68 7.12 -3.09
N GLN A 128 7.33 7.57 -4.31
CA GLN A 128 7.36 6.70 -5.49
C GLN A 128 8.78 6.56 -6.00
N ALA A 129 9.18 5.33 -6.35
CA ALA A 129 10.47 5.09 -6.97
C ALA A 129 10.62 5.91 -8.26
N ILE A 130 11.74 6.63 -8.38
CA ILE A 130 12.02 7.52 -9.52
C ILE A 130 12.58 6.75 -10.73
N CYS A 131 12.97 5.49 -10.54
CA CYS A 131 13.48 4.63 -11.60
C CYS A 131 12.99 3.19 -11.41
N LYS A 132 13.23 2.35 -12.42
CA LYS A 132 12.78 0.93 -12.45
C LYS A 132 13.89 -0.07 -12.12
N GLN A 133 15.07 0.41 -11.73
CA GLN A 133 16.22 -0.45 -11.45
C GLN A 133 16.11 -1.01 -10.03
N ALA A 134 16.15 -2.34 -9.91
CA ALA A 134 15.97 -3.05 -8.65
C ALA A 134 17.01 -2.68 -7.59
N ASP A 135 18.27 -2.44 -8.00
CA ASP A 135 19.41 -2.22 -7.10
C ASP A 135 19.99 -0.80 -7.21
N CYS A 136 19.14 0.20 -7.51
CA CYS A 136 19.62 1.58 -7.51
C CYS A 136 19.84 2.13 -6.10
N GLU A 137 20.73 3.12 -6.01
CA GLU A 137 21.13 3.78 -4.76
C GLU A 137 20.42 5.13 -4.54
N HIS A 138 19.41 5.46 -5.35
CA HIS A 138 18.59 6.65 -5.13
C HIS A 138 17.83 6.54 -3.81
N ILE A 139 17.83 7.62 -3.02
CA ILE A 139 17.20 7.67 -1.70
C ILE A 139 15.71 7.36 -1.81
N GLU A 140 15.02 7.95 -2.79
CA GLU A 140 13.59 7.77 -3.03
C GLU A 140 13.23 6.33 -3.38
N CYS A 141 14.10 5.62 -4.09
CA CYS A 141 13.90 4.21 -4.41
C CYS A 141 14.15 3.32 -3.20
N HIS A 142 15.11 3.68 -2.34
CA HIS A 142 15.33 2.97 -1.08
C HIS A 142 14.13 3.11 -0.14
N GLU A 143 13.65 4.35 0.08
CA GLU A 143 12.46 4.62 0.89
C GLU A 143 11.21 3.91 0.34
N ASN A 144 11.06 3.88 -1.00
CA ASN A 144 9.98 3.14 -1.63
C ASN A 144 10.03 1.63 -1.30
N ARG A 145 11.21 1.01 -1.39
CA ARG A 145 11.38 -0.42 -1.07
C ARG A 145 11.04 -0.71 0.38
N GLU A 146 11.60 0.04 1.32
CA GLU A 146 11.33 -0.13 2.76
C GLU A 146 9.84 0.00 3.06
N ALA A 147 9.17 0.98 2.47
CA ALA A 147 7.75 1.21 2.72
C ALA A 147 6.85 0.14 2.07
N VAL A 148 7.24 -0.42 0.92
CA VAL A 148 6.54 -1.54 0.28
C VAL A 148 6.68 -2.82 1.12
N GLU A 149 7.83 -3.06 1.75
CA GLU A 149 8.07 -4.23 2.60
C GLU A 149 7.16 -4.29 3.83
N VAL A 150 6.72 -3.15 4.35
CA VAL A 150 5.84 -3.05 5.54
C VAL A 150 4.42 -2.59 5.21
N MET A 151 4.03 -2.63 3.95
CA MET A 151 2.71 -2.19 3.52
C MET A 151 1.59 -3.01 4.17
N ASP A 152 1.82 -4.30 4.43
CA ASP A 152 0.90 -5.18 5.15
C ASP A 152 0.60 -4.67 6.57
N LEU A 153 1.61 -4.14 7.27
CA LEU A 153 1.45 -3.54 8.59
C LEU A 153 0.57 -2.30 8.53
N VAL A 154 0.69 -1.46 7.49
CA VAL A 154 -0.18 -0.29 7.31
C VAL A 154 -1.66 -0.70 7.24
N TYR A 155 -1.97 -1.76 6.49
CA TYR A 155 -3.34 -2.27 6.42
C TYR A 155 -3.78 -2.89 7.74
N LYS A 156 -2.89 -3.66 8.39
CA LYS A 156 -3.18 -4.36 9.65
C LYS A 156 -3.45 -3.42 10.82
N LEU A 157 -2.73 -2.29 10.88
CA LEU A 157 -2.82 -1.32 11.97
C LEU A 157 -3.95 -0.30 11.77
N SER A 158 -4.47 -0.17 10.55
CA SER A 158 -5.59 0.71 10.25
C SER A 158 -6.87 0.26 10.96
N LYS A 159 -7.64 1.21 11.50
CA LYS A 159 -9.00 0.97 12.00
C LYS A 159 -9.95 0.51 10.89
N CYS A 160 -9.68 0.88 9.64
CA CYS A 160 -10.52 0.58 8.49
C CYS A 160 -9.65 0.25 7.25
N PRO A 161 -9.09 -0.96 7.15
CA PRO A 161 -8.56 -1.45 5.89
C PRO A 161 -9.71 -1.67 4.89
N LEU A 162 -9.60 -1.08 3.71
CA LEU A 162 -10.62 -1.16 2.67
C LEU A 162 -9.99 -1.50 1.33
N ALA A 163 -10.67 -2.35 0.56
CA ALA A 163 -10.38 -2.59 -0.84
C ALA A 163 -11.54 -2.10 -1.71
N LEU A 164 -11.24 -1.32 -2.75
CA LEU A 164 -12.23 -0.95 -3.76
C LEU A 164 -12.16 -1.92 -4.93
N LEU A 165 -13.27 -2.60 -5.17
CA LEU A 165 -13.47 -3.34 -6.41
C LEU A 165 -13.55 -2.35 -7.57
N SER A 166 -12.70 -2.60 -8.58
CA SER A 166 -12.67 -1.89 -9.86
C SER A 166 -13.67 -2.45 -10.86
N THR A 167 -14.22 -3.63 -10.60
CA THR A 167 -15.25 -4.29 -11.40
C THR A 167 -16.54 -4.39 -10.60
N PRO A 168 -17.71 -4.12 -11.21
CA PRO A 168 -18.99 -4.37 -10.57
C PRO A 168 -19.22 -5.88 -10.39
N ILE A 169 -19.97 -6.24 -9.35
CA ILE A 169 -20.48 -7.60 -9.19
C ILE A 169 -21.80 -7.65 -9.94
N GLU A 170 -21.81 -8.24 -11.13
CA GLU A 170 -23.01 -8.28 -11.99
C GLU A 170 -23.64 -9.67 -12.03
N SER A 171 -22.87 -10.71 -11.68
CA SER A 171 -23.31 -12.09 -11.73
C SER A 171 -23.09 -12.86 -10.43
N GLU A 172 -23.78 -13.98 -10.28
CA GLU A 172 -23.56 -14.94 -9.19
C GLU A 172 -22.12 -15.50 -9.23
N THR A 173 -21.55 -15.65 -10.43
CA THR A 173 -20.17 -16.10 -10.62
C THR A 173 -19.17 -15.09 -10.05
N ASP A 174 -19.36 -13.79 -10.29
CA ASP A 174 -18.50 -12.74 -9.72
C ASP A 174 -18.56 -12.74 -8.19
N LEU A 175 -19.77 -12.97 -7.65
CA LEU A 175 -19.97 -13.05 -6.21
C LEU A 175 -19.29 -14.30 -5.60
N LYS A 176 -19.40 -15.45 -6.26
CA LYS A 176 -18.69 -16.68 -5.85
C LYS A 176 -17.18 -16.50 -5.87
N MET A 177 -16.65 -15.92 -6.94
CA MET A 177 -15.22 -15.62 -7.05
C MET A 177 -14.77 -14.69 -5.93
N LEU A 178 -15.53 -13.63 -5.63
CA LEU A 178 -15.22 -12.75 -4.51
C LEU A 178 -15.23 -13.50 -3.17
N LEU A 179 -16.19 -14.40 -2.95
CA LEU A 179 -16.24 -15.23 -1.75
C LEU A 179 -15.01 -16.14 -1.64
N GLU A 180 -14.60 -16.80 -2.72
CA GLU A 180 -13.39 -17.65 -2.75
C GLU A 180 -12.12 -16.84 -2.44
N VAL A 181 -11.98 -15.63 -2.99
CA VAL A 181 -10.87 -14.70 -2.66
C VAL A 181 -10.89 -14.38 -1.16
N LEU A 182 -12.04 -14.02 -0.61
CA LEU A 182 -12.17 -13.58 0.78
C LEU A 182 -12.01 -14.73 1.79
N SER A 183 -12.39 -15.95 1.41
CA SER A 183 -12.19 -17.16 2.21
C SER A 183 -10.74 -17.64 2.21
N GLY A 184 -9.92 -17.19 1.26
CA GLY A 184 -8.54 -17.66 1.06
C GLY A 184 -8.45 -18.99 0.30
N ASP A 185 -9.58 -19.49 -0.23
CA ASP A 185 -9.69 -20.79 -0.90
C ASP A 185 -8.93 -20.83 -2.25
N LEU A 186 -8.56 -19.67 -2.79
CA LEU A 186 -7.74 -19.56 -4.01
C LEU A 186 -6.25 -19.84 -3.78
N VAL A 187 -5.78 -19.97 -2.54
CA VAL A 187 -4.35 -20.17 -2.21
C VAL A 187 -3.99 -21.66 -2.05
N ASP A 188 -4.98 -22.56 -2.04
CA ASP A 188 -4.75 -24.00 -1.95
C ASP A 188 -4.59 -24.65 -3.34
N ASP A 189 -3.44 -24.45 -3.99
CA ASP A 189 -2.95 -25.42 -4.98
C ASP A 189 -1.43 -25.34 -5.23
N ASN A 190 -0.63 -26.00 -4.39
CA ASN A 190 0.64 -26.62 -4.80
C ASN A 190 1.25 -27.56 -3.73
N SER A 191 0.47 -28.56 -3.30
CA SER A 191 1.02 -29.79 -2.71
C SER A 191 0.76 -31.00 -3.59
N SER A 192 1.01 -30.88 -4.89
CA SER A 192 1.17 -32.04 -5.77
C SER A 192 2.60 -32.56 -5.68
N SER A 193 2.74 -33.66 -4.95
CA SER A 193 3.89 -34.54 -4.83
C SER A 193 4.66 -34.75 -6.15
N PRO A 194 6.00 -34.87 -6.13
CA PRO A 194 6.75 -35.24 -7.33
C PRO A 194 6.53 -36.73 -7.65
N PRO A 195 6.35 -37.11 -8.92
CA PRO A 195 6.38 -38.52 -9.31
C PRO A 195 7.83 -39.03 -9.27
N PHE A 196 7.94 -40.27 -8.82
CA PHE A 196 9.11 -41.16 -8.68
C PHE A 196 10.37 -40.85 -9.49
#